data_AF-A0A496BEH0-F1
#
_entry.id   AF-A0A496BEH0-F1
#
_cell.length_a   1.000
_cell.length_b   1.000
_cell.length_c   1.000
_cell.angle_alpha   90.00
_cell.angle_beta   90.00
_cell.angle_gamma   90.00
#
_symmetry.space_group_name_H-M   'P 1'
#
loop_
_entity.id
_entity.type
_entity.pdbx_description
1 polymer ?
#
loop_
_entity_poly.entity_id
_entity_poly.type
_entity_poly.pdbx_seq_one_letter_code
_entity_poly.pdbx_strand_id
1 'polypeptide(L)'
;MNILITAAGSELAQQVATALSEEHTIRLTELYSVESDFDFVQSALGHDEATNELVRGIDVIIHIAEIPPDLLAESDQPDNDAIDYQTRRTYNLLIAASEEGVKRFIYASTLRLFEQHSEDWTVRESWRPRPTVDSFVLSKHLGEFTCREFAREGKINVTCLRLGNLVTAETAATAEYDPVWLEMNDAIAAFKGALTSPSQWDIYHIQSEFPGARFSIHTAKAEIDFNPQFVPPSKA
;
A
#
# COMPACT_ATOMS: atom_id res chain seq x y z
N MET A 1 -5.26 -13.97 12.67
CA MET A 1 -6.10 -12.78 12.46
C MET A 1 -6.91 -12.99 11.19
N ASN A 2 -8.07 -12.34 11.08
CA ASN A 2 -8.80 -12.19 9.83
C ASN A 2 -8.28 -10.94 9.13
N ILE A 3 -7.70 -11.09 7.95
CA ILE A 3 -7.07 -10.00 7.19
C ILE A 3 -7.84 -9.79 5.89
N LEU A 4 -8.30 -8.56 5.66
CA LEU A 4 -8.85 -8.13 4.38
C LEU A 4 -7.76 -7.45 3.56
N ILE A 5 -7.58 -7.84 2.29
CA ILE A 5 -6.65 -7.22 1.35
C ILE A 5 -7.42 -6.71 0.13
N THR A 6 -7.27 -5.42 -0.18
CA THR A 6 -7.89 -4.80 -1.37
C THR A 6 -7.02 -4.94 -2.61
N ALA A 7 -7.56 -4.60 -3.78
CA ALA A 7 -6.87 -4.66 -5.06
C ALA A 7 -6.49 -6.10 -5.43
N ALA A 8 -7.41 -7.05 -5.23
CA ALA A 8 -7.17 -8.48 -5.40
C ALA A 8 -6.68 -8.84 -6.82
N GLY A 9 -6.92 -8.00 -7.83
CA GLY A 9 -6.39 -8.22 -9.18
C GLY A 9 -4.88 -7.94 -9.32
N SER A 10 -4.26 -7.25 -8.36
CA SER A 10 -2.84 -6.90 -8.42
C SER A 10 -1.92 -8.04 -7.99
N GLU A 11 -0.75 -8.12 -8.61
CA GLU A 11 0.28 -9.10 -8.25
C GLU A 11 0.72 -8.94 -6.79
N LEU A 12 0.90 -7.70 -6.32
CA LEU A 12 1.26 -7.41 -4.94
C LEU A 12 0.22 -7.97 -3.95
N ALA A 13 -1.08 -7.78 -4.21
CA ALA A 13 -2.13 -8.30 -3.33
C ALA A 13 -2.10 -9.83 -3.23
N GLN A 14 -1.95 -10.51 -4.37
CA GLN A 14 -1.92 -11.97 -4.43
C GLN A 14 -0.69 -12.54 -3.71
N GLN A 15 0.48 -11.92 -3.89
CA GLN A 15 1.69 -12.38 -3.22
C GLN A 15 1.66 -12.10 -1.71
N VAL A 16 1.15 -10.94 -1.28
CA VAL A 16 0.96 -10.63 0.15
C VAL A 16 -0.07 -11.59 0.77
N ALA A 17 -1.18 -11.87 0.09
CA ALA A 17 -2.20 -12.82 0.53
C ALA A 17 -1.62 -14.22 0.75
N THR A 18 -0.90 -14.73 -0.25
CA THR A 18 -0.22 -16.03 -0.19
C THR A 18 0.73 -16.09 1.00
N ALA A 19 1.60 -15.09 1.14
CA ALA A 19 2.61 -15.07 2.17
C ALA A 19 2.06 -14.92 3.60
N LEU A 20 0.86 -14.33 3.77
CA LEU A 20 0.18 -14.20 5.06
C LEU A 20 -0.78 -15.35 5.38
N SER A 21 -1.21 -16.11 4.37
CA SER A 21 -2.17 -17.22 4.54
C SER A 21 -1.63 -18.39 5.37
N GLU A 22 -0.31 -18.47 5.55
CA GLU A 22 0.34 -19.49 6.40
C GLU A 22 -0.09 -19.39 7.87
N GLU A 23 -0.40 -18.17 8.34
CA GLU A 23 -0.69 -17.89 9.75
C GLU A 23 -2.03 -17.18 9.97
N HIS A 24 -2.68 -16.71 8.90
CA HIS A 24 -3.85 -15.83 8.97
C HIS A 24 -4.96 -16.27 8.00
N THR A 25 -6.19 -15.93 8.34
CA THR A 25 -7.34 -16.11 7.44
C THR A 25 -7.44 -14.90 6.53
N ILE A 26 -7.38 -15.13 5.22
CA ILE A 26 -7.33 -14.07 4.22
C ILE A 26 -8.68 -13.93 3.51
N ARG A 27 -9.14 -12.69 3.41
CA ARG A 27 -10.21 -12.26 2.50
C ARG A 27 -9.64 -11.27 1.50
N LEU A 28 -9.99 -11.44 0.24
CA LEU A 28 -9.65 -10.55 -0.86
C LEU A 28 -10.88 -9.77 -1.33
N THR A 29 -10.66 -8.55 -1.83
CA THR A 29 -11.72 -7.75 -2.46
C THR A 29 -11.21 -6.96 -3.67
N GLU A 30 -12.08 -6.84 -4.67
CA GLU A 30 -11.86 -6.06 -5.89
C GLU A 30 -13.19 -5.54 -6.44
N LEU A 31 -13.11 -4.54 -7.34
CA LEU A 31 -14.26 -3.98 -8.06
C LEU A 31 -14.94 -4.96 -9.01
N TYR A 32 -14.18 -5.91 -9.54
CA TYR A 32 -14.63 -6.96 -10.46
C TYR A 32 -14.28 -8.34 -9.92
N SER A 33 -14.86 -9.38 -10.52
CA SER A 33 -14.59 -10.76 -10.12
C SER A 33 -13.14 -11.14 -10.40
N VAL A 34 -12.44 -11.66 -9.40
CA VAL A 34 -11.07 -12.19 -9.51
C VAL A 34 -11.11 -13.66 -9.11
N GLU A 35 -10.50 -14.52 -9.92
CA GLU A 35 -10.29 -15.92 -9.56
C GLU A 35 -9.20 -15.99 -8.48
N SER A 36 -9.51 -16.63 -7.36
CA SER A 36 -8.66 -16.64 -6.16
C SER A 36 -8.91 -17.90 -5.36
N ASP A 37 -7.84 -18.46 -4.80
CA ASP A 37 -7.90 -19.59 -3.85
C ASP A 37 -8.33 -19.17 -2.44
N PHE A 38 -8.38 -17.86 -2.16
CA PHE A 38 -8.82 -17.26 -0.90
C PHE A 38 -10.30 -16.86 -0.91
N ASP A 39 -10.87 -16.61 0.27
CA ASP A 39 -12.19 -15.99 0.40
C ASP A 39 -12.20 -14.67 -0.37
N PHE A 40 -13.20 -14.47 -1.23
CA PHE A 40 -13.26 -13.32 -2.12
C PHE A 40 -14.63 -12.68 -2.08
N VAL A 41 -14.65 -11.35 -1.92
CA VAL A 41 -15.86 -10.54 -1.95
C VAL A 41 -15.68 -9.41 -2.94
N GLN A 42 -16.43 -9.42 -4.04
CA GLN A 42 -16.47 -8.28 -4.96
C GLN A 42 -17.14 -7.09 -4.25
N SER A 43 -16.47 -5.95 -4.21
CA SER A 43 -17.01 -4.75 -3.57
C SER A 43 -16.55 -3.48 -4.27
N ALA A 44 -17.47 -2.54 -4.44
CA ALA A 44 -17.18 -1.22 -4.98
C ALA A 44 -16.58 -0.26 -3.94
N LEU A 45 -16.48 -0.67 -2.66
CA LEU A 45 -16.06 0.18 -1.53
C LEU A 45 -16.93 1.45 -1.41
N GLY A 46 -18.25 1.25 -1.52
CA GLY A 46 -19.27 2.29 -1.36
C GLY A 46 -19.45 2.74 0.09
N HIS A 47 -20.41 3.62 0.33
CA HIS A 47 -20.78 4.08 1.67
C HIS A 47 -22.06 3.39 2.18
N ASP A 48 -22.32 2.18 1.69
CA ASP A 48 -23.50 1.37 2.00
C ASP A 48 -23.14 0.17 2.89
N GLU A 49 -24.16 -0.55 3.34
CA GLU A 49 -24.04 -1.71 4.22
C GLU A 49 -23.12 -2.80 3.65
N ALA A 50 -22.98 -2.91 2.31
CA ALA A 50 -22.12 -3.92 1.71
C ALA A 50 -20.65 -3.72 2.09
N THR A 51 -20.21 -2.48 2.32
CA THR A 51 -18.85 -2.20 2.79
C THR A 51 -18.67 -2.51 4.28
N ASN A 52 -19.73 -2.37 5.08
CA ASN A 52 -19.75 -2.81 6.48
C ASN A 52 -19.68 -4.34 6.58
N GLU A 53 -20.50 -5.06 5.81
CA GLU A 53 -20.47 -6.52 5.75
C GLU A 53 -19.10 -7.06 5.27
N LEU A 54 -18.45 -6.36 4.32
CA LEU A 54 -17.12 -6.72 3.84
C LEU A 54 -16.09 -6.75 4.98
N VAL A 55 -16.12 -5.74 5.86
CA VAL A 55 -15.14 -5.56 6.94
C VAL A 55 -15.57 -6.18 8.28
N ARG A 56 -16.80 -6.67 8.39
CA ARG A 56 -17.31 -7.27 9.63
C ARG A 56 -16.47 -8.48 10.04
N GLY A 57 -15.96 -8.45 11.27
CA GLY A 57 -15.11 -9.52 11.83
C GLY A 57 -13.67 -9.54 11.30
N ILE A 58 -13.25 -8.51 10.54
CA ILE A 58 -11.86 -8.32 10.11
C ILE A 58 -11.06 -7.67 11.24
N ASP A 59 -9.86 -8.20 11.52
CA ASP A 59 -8.95 -7.64 12.52
C ASP A 59 -8.05 -6.56 11.91
N VAL A 60 -7.57 -6.79 10.68
CA VAL A 60 -6.62 -5.95 9.96
C VAL A 60 -7.03 -5.78 8.51
N ILE A 61 -6.95 -4.56 7.99
CA ILE A 61 -7.11 -4.28 6.55
C ILE A 61 -5.76 -3.89 5.96
N ILE A 62 -5.37 -4.53 4.85
CA ILE A 62 -4.26 -4.10 3.99
C ILE A 62 -4.86 -3.48 2.73
N HIS A 63 -4.87 -2.15 2.70
CA HIS A 63 -5.41 -1.37 1.60
C HIS A 63 -4.30 -1.00 0.61
N ILE A 64 -4.08 -1.86 -0.40
CA ILE A 64 -3.12 -1.62 -1.49
C ILE A 64 -3.56 -0.45 -2.38
N ALA A 65 -4.88 -0.28 -2.56
CA ALA A 65 -5.47 0.83 -3.32
C ALA A 65 -4.83 1.01 -4.71
N GLU A 66 -4.51 -0.10 -5.38
CA GLU A 66 -4.07 -0.13 -6.77
C GLU A 66 -5.30 -0.26 -7.66
N ILE A 67 -5.32 0.51 -8.75
CA ILE A 67 -6.40 0.47 -9.72
C ILE A 67 -5.89 -0.31 -10.92
N PRO A 68 -6.59 -1.37 -11.32
CA PRO A 68 -6.26 -2.15 -12.50
C PRO A 68 -6.09 -1.26 -13.74
N PRO A 69 -4.94 -1.33 -14.45
CA PRO A 69 -4.66 -0.45 -15.57
C PRO A 69 -5.72 -0.49 -16.67
N ASP A 70 -6.30 -1.66 -16.93
CA ASP A 70 -7.35 -1.84 -17.93
C ASP A 70 -8.62 -1.05 -17.59
N LEU A 71 -8.99 -0.97 -16.30
CA LEU A 71 -10.15 -0.15 -15.88
C LEU A 71 -9.92 1.34 -16.14
N LEU A 72 -8.68 1.82 -15.99
CA LEU A 72 -8.33 3.20 -16.32
C LEU A 72 -8.26 3.40 -17.83
N ALA A 73 -7.70 2.44 -18.57
CA ALA A 73 -7.58 2.51 -20.02
C ALA A 73 -8.95 2.54 -20.74
N GLU A 74 -9.95 1.88 -20.17
CA GLU A 74 -11.32 1.84 -20.69
C GLU A 74 -12.19 3.02 -20.22
N SER A 75 -11.70 3.86 -19.30
CA SER A 75 -12.46 4.99 -18.76
C SER A 75 -12.43 6.22 -19.65
N ASP A 76 -13.56 6.92 -19.74
CA ASP A 76 -13.65 8.25 -20.34
C ASP A 76 -12.98 9.34 -19.45
N GLN A 77 -12.76 9.07 -18.16
CA GLN A 77 -12.22 10.02 -17.17
C GLN A 77 -11.25 9.33 -16.17
N PRO A 78 -10.15 8.73 -16.64
CA PRO A 78 -9.27 7.91 -15.82
C PRO A 78 -8.69 8.62 -14.60
N ASP A 79 -8.32 9.90 -14.72
CA ASP A 79 -7.79 10.67 -13.60
C ASP A 79 -8.82 10.90 -12.48
N ASN A 80 -10.08 11.13 -12.85
CA ASN A 80 -11.16 11.32 -11.87
C ASN A 80 -11.48 10.00 -11.18
N ASP A 81 -11.51 8.90 -11.93
CA ASP A 81 -11.73 7.57 -11.36
C ASP A 81 -10.58 7.17 -10.43
N ALA A 82 -9.35 7.55 -10.77
CA ALA A 82 -8.18 7.34 -9.93
C ALA A 82 -8.29 8.09 -8.59
N ILE A 83 -8.64 9.37 -8.65
CA ILE A 83 -8.89 10.18 -7.46
C ILE A 83 -10.05 9.59 -6.66
N ASP A 84 -11.15 9.21 -7.30
CA ASP A 84 -12.32 8.66 -6.61
C ASP A 84 -12.00 7.40 -5.81
N TYR A 85 -11.32 6.46 -6.47
CA TYR A 85 -10.99 5.17 -5.87
C TYR A 85 -9.97 5.30 -4.74
N GLN A 86 -8.91 6.10 -4.93
CA GLN A 86 -7.83 6.21 -3.96
C GLN A 86 -8.08 7.25 -2.86
N THR A 87 -9.20 7.99 -2.92
CA THR A 87 -9.59 8.96 -1.89
C THR A 87 -10.96 8.66 -1.29
N ARG A 88 -12.06 8.89 -2.02
CA ARG A 88 -13.43 8.73 -1.50
C ARG A 88 -13.68 7.31 -1.01
N ARG A 89 -13.24 6.29 -1.77
CA ARG A 89 -13.45 4.89 -1.38
C ARG A 89 -12.54 4.46 -0.22
N THR A 90 -11.31 5.01 -0.14
CA THR A 90 -10.47 4.86 1.05
C THR A 90 -11.14 5.45 2.29
N TYR A 91 -11.77 6.62 2.18
CA TYR A 91 -12.55 7.22 3.28
C TYR A 91 -13.72 6.32 3.70
N ASN A 92 -14.50 5.80 2.75
CA ASN A 92 -15.62 4.91 3.05
C ASN A 92 -15.15 3.64 3.77
N LEU A 93 -14.06 3.03 3.29
CA LEU A 93 -13.49 1.83 3.90
C LEU A 93 -12.99 2.11 5.32
N LEU A 94 -12.38 3.27 5.57
CA LEU A 94 -11.95 3.67 6.92
C LEU A 94 -13.13 3.91 7.87
N ILE A 95 -14.24 4.51 7.38
CA ILE A 95 -15.47 4.65 8.18
C ILE A 95 -16.00 3.26 8.56
N ALA A 96 -16.23 2.40 7.58
CA ALA A 96 -16.74 1.05 7.82
C ALA A 96 -15.84 0.27 8.78
N ALA A 97 -14.51 0.34 8.56
CA ALA A 97 -13.53 -0.31 9.42
C ALA A 97 -13.58 0.21 10.86
N SER A 98 -13.71 1.53 11.05
CA SER A 98 -13.84 2.14 12.37
C SER A 98 -15.14 1.73 13.06
N GLU A 99 -16.26 1.66 12.34
CA GLU A 99 -17.58 1.34 12.89
C GLU A 99 -17.71 -0.15 13.26
N GLU A 100 -17.14 -1.04 12.43
CA GLU A 100 -17.10 -2.49 12.68
C GLU A 100 -15.94 -2.91 13.60
N GLY A 101 -15.13 -1.95 14.06
CA GLY A 101 -14.16 -2.16 15.14
C GLY A 101 -12.84 -2.82 14.72
N VAL A 102 -12.47 -2.75 13.44
CA VAL A 102 -11.17 -3.17 12.89
C VAL A 102 -10.04 -2.47 13.66
N LYS A 103 -8.98 -3.22 14.01
CA LYS A 103 -7.92 -2.70 14.89
C LYS A 103 -6.81 -1.97 14.15
N ARG A 104 -6.46 -2.44 12.96
CA ARG A 104 -5.36 -1.88 12.17
C ARG A 104 -5.71 -1.74 10.70
N PHE A 105 -5.27 -0.65 10.12
CA PHE A 105 -5.34 -0.36 8.70
C PHE A 105 -3.92 -0.12 8.17
N ILE A 106 -3.49 -0.87 7.16
CA ILE A 106 -2.19 -0.72 6.52
C ILE A 106 -2.46 -0.14 5.14
N TYR A 107 -1.99 1.08 4.89
CA TYR A 107 -2.20 1.80 3.63
C TYR A 107 -0.95 1.78 2.76
N ALA A 108 -1.08 1.33 1.51
CA ALA A 108 0.01 1.41 0.54
C ALA A 108 0.01 2.78 -0.16
N SER A 109 0.94 3.62 0.27
CA SER A 109 1.31 4.89 -0.36
C SER A 109 2.52 4.70 -1.29
N THR A 110 3.16 5.79 -1.70
CA THR A 110 4.26 5.78 -2.68
C THR A 110 5.38 6.76 -2.33
N LEU A 111 6.63 6.37 -2.62
CA LEU A 111 7.81 7.24 -2.56
C LEU A 111 7.81 8.31 -3.66
N ARG A 112 6.98 8.16 -4.71
CA ARG A 112 6.82 9.17 -5.77
C ARG A 112 6.41 10.55 -5.23
N LEU A 113 5.80 10.60 -4.04
CA LEU A 113 5.52 11.82 -3.27
C LEU A 113 6.74 12.72 -3.01
N PHE A 114 7.95 12.19 -3.18
CA PHE A 114 9.22 12.86 -2.91
C PHE A 114 10.09 13.09 -4.15
N GLU A 115 9.60 12.75 -5.36
CA GLU A 115 10.33 12.94 -6.63
C GLU A 115 10.80 14.38 -6.83
N GLN A 116 10.05 15.38 -6.33
CA GLN A 116 10.37 16.81 -6.42
C GLN A 116 11.48 17.29 -5.48
N HIS A 117 12.03 16.42 -4.63
CA HIS A 117 13.29 16.71 -3.93
C HIS A 117 14.47 16.39 -4.85
N SER A 118 15.66 16.92 -4.55
CA SER A 118 16.85 16.57 -5.34
C SER A 118 17.15 15.07 -5.24
N GLU A 119 17.64 14.48 -6.33
CA GLU A 119 18.11 13.09 -6.38
C GLU A 119 19.38 12.87 -5.55
N ASP A 120 20.16 13.94 -5.30
CA ASP A 120 21.39 13.90 -4.50
C ASP A 120 21.14 13.82 -2.99
N TRP A 121 19.87 13.82 -2.56
CA TRP A 121 19.49 13.85 -1.16
C TRP A 121 18.97 12.50 -0.68
N THR A 122 19.45 12.06 0.49
CA THR A 122 18.84 10.97 1.24
C THR A 122 17.62 11.49 1.99
N VAL A 123 16.44 11.29 1.40
CA VAL A 123 15.17 11.77 1.96
C VAL A 123 14.73 10.86 3.10
N ARG A 124 14.21 11.45 4.19
CA ARG A 124 13.67 10.75 5.36
C ARG A 124 12.16 10.91 5.47
N GLU A 125 11.51 10.03 6.23
CA GLU A 125 10.06 9.97 6.42
C GLU A 125 9.46 11.27 6.98
N SER A 126 10.25 12.01 7.78
CA SER A 126 9.87 13.29 8.39
C SER A 126 9.82 14.46 7.42
N TRP A 127 10.30 14.29 6.18
CA TRP A 127 10.30 15.34 5.18
C TRP A 127 8.88 15.59 4.66
N ARG A 128 8.61 16.83 4.25
CA ARG A 128 7.32 17.19 3.67
C ARG A 128 7.20 16.60 2.25
N PRO A 129 6.14 15.80 1.96
CA PRO A 129 5.78 15.42 0.59
C PRO A 129 5.58 16.63 -0.32
N ARG A 130 5.87 16.47 -1.61
CA ARG A 130 5.68 17.48 -2.66
C ARG A 130 4.93 16.83 -3.84
N PRO A 131 3.64 16.49 -3.69
CA PRO A 131 2.87 15.90 -4.77
C PRO A 131 2.71 16.88 -5.93
N THR A 132 2.53 16.34 -7.13
CA THR A 132 2.19 17.12 -8.34
C THR A 132 0.69 17.02 -8.62
N VAL A 133 0.24 17.56 -9.76
CA VAL A 133 -1.15 17.40 -10.23
C VAL A 133 -1.41 16.03 -10.89
N ASP A 134 -0.40 15.17 -10.98
CA ASP A 134 -0.53 13.79 -11.44
C ASP A 134 -1.54 13.05 -10.53
N SER A 135 -2.57 12.46 -11.13
CA SER A 135 -3.71 11.90 -10.41
C SER A 135 -3.29 10.81 -9.42
N PHE A 136 -2.36 9.93 -9.81
CA PHE A 136 -1.80 8.88 -8.96
C PHE A 136 -1.05 9.44 -7.76
N VAL A 137 -0.13 10.40 -7.96
CA VAL A 137 0.65 10.98 -6.86
C VAL A 137 -0.26 11.80 -5.93
N LEU A 138 -1.18 12.59 -6.49
CA LEU A 138 -2.08 13.44 -5.72
C LEU A 138 -3.06 12.61 -4.89
N SER A 139 -3.66 11.58 -5.47
CA SER A 139 -4.64 10.72 -4.79
C SER A 139 -4.00 9.97 -3.61
N LYS A 140 -2.79 9.40 -3.77
CA LYS A 140 -2.04 8.76 -2.68
C LYS A 140 -1.74 9.76 -1.56
N HIS A 141 -1.40 11.01 -1.88
CA HIS A 141 -1.21 12.06 -0.87
C HIS A 141 -2.48 12.36 -0.08
N LEU A 142 -3.62 12.47 -0.76
CA LEU A 142 -4.93 12.71 -0.14
C LEU A 142 -5.39 11.50 0.70
N GLY A 143 -5.06 10.28 0.25
CA GLY A 143 -5.25 9.05 1.02
C GLY A 143 -4.43 9.03 2.30
N GLU A 144 -3.12 9.39 2.25
CA GLU A 144 -2.29 9.54 3.46
C GLU A 144 -2.90 10.55 4.44
N PHE A 145 -3.35 11.70 3.93
CA PHE A 145 -3.98 12.73 4.75
C PHE A 145 -5.23 12.17 5.47
N THR A 146 -6.10 11.48 4.73
CA THR A 146 -7.32 10.87 5.27
C THR A 146 -6.98 9.85 6.35
N CYS A 147 -6.10 8.90 6.04
CA CYS A 147 -5.61 7.88 6.97
C CYS A 147 -5.07 8.49 8.27
N ARG A 148 -4.28 9.56 8.17
CA ARG A 148 -3.71 10.25 9.33
C ARG A 148 -4.77 10.83 10.23
N GLU A 149 -5.79 11.48 9.70
CA GLU A 149 -6.82 12.11 10.53
C GLU A 149 -7.69 11.06 11.25
N PHE A 150 -7.99 9.92 10.62
CA PHE A 150 -8.64 8.78 11.31
C PHE A 150 -7.82 8.25 12.48
N ALA A 151 -6.51 8.07 12.27
CA ALA A 151 -5.60 7.66 13.34
C ALA A 151 -5.55 8.69 14.48
N ARG A 152 -5.40 9.97 14.16
CA ARG A 152 -5.31 11.07 15.14
C ARG A 152 -6.58 11.24 15.98
N GLU A 153 -7.74 10.95 15.40
CA GLU A 153 -9.03 10.99 16.12
C GLU A 153 -9.28 9.74 16.98
N GLY A 154 -8.37 8.78 17.01
CA GLY A 154 -8.54 7.59 17.83
C GLY A 154 -9.40 6.50 17.22
N LYS A 155 -9.73 6.60 15.93
CA LYS A 155 -10.73 5.75 15.27
C LYS A 155 -10.20 4.36 14.95
N ILE A 156 -8.97 4.29 14.44
CA ILE A 156 -8.30 3.05 14.01
C ILE A 156 -6.79 3.29 14.00
N ASN A 157 -5.99 2.26 14.30
CA ASN A 157 -4.54 2.39 14.16
C ASN A 157 -4.19 2.27 12.68
N VAL A 158 -3.36 3.18 12.17
CA VAL A 158 -2.99 3.20 10.76
C VAL A 158 -1.47 3.18 10.58
N THR A 159 -1.01 2.29 9.73
CA THR A 159 0.37 2.23 9.25
C THR A 159 0.41 2.57 7.77
N CYS A 160 1.13 3.62 7.41
CA CYS A 160 1.30 4.04 6.02
C CYS A 160 2.66 3.55 5.49
N LEU A 161 2.63 2.72 4.44
CA LEU A 161 3.83 2.22 3.76
C LEU A 161 4.01 3.00 2.46
N ARG A 162 5.03 3.87 2.40
CA ARG A 162 5.39 4.56 1.16
C ARG A 162 6.30 3.66 0.35
N LEU A 163 5.73 2.99 -0.65
CA LEU A 163 6.42 1.99 -1.45
C LEU A 163 7.28 2.63 -2.54
N GLY A 164 8.46 2.05 -2.77
CA GLY A 164 9.24 2.25 -3.99
C GLY A 164 8.58 1.67 -5.23
N ASN A 165 9.26 1.76 -6.37
CA ASN A 165 8.76 1.18 -7.61
C ASN A 165 8.92 -0.33 -7.56
N LEU A 166 7.79 -1.04 -7.57
CA LEU A 166 7.77 -2.49 -7.51
C LEU A 166 8.51 -3.11 -8.70
N VAL A 167 9.33 -4.11 -8.43
CA VAL A 167 10.08 -4.84 -9.44
C VAL A 167 10.23 -6.31 -9.03
N THR A 168 10.32 -7.21 -10.00
CA THR A 168 10.76 -8.59 -9.76
C THR A 168 12.25 -8.73 -10.06
N ALA A 169 12.92 -9.71 -9.46
CA ALA A 169 14.33 -9.97 -9.75
C ALA A 169 14.60 -10.18 -11.25
N GLU A 170 13.69 -10.84 -11.96
CA GLU A 170 13.76 -11.09 -13.41
C GLU A 170 13.64 -9.78 -14.20
N THR A 171 12.71 -8.91 -13.81
CA THR A 171 12.50 -7.63 -14.49
C THR A 171 13.69 -6.70 -14.26
N ALA A 172 14.20 -6.63 -13.03
CA ALA A 172 15.37 -5.83 -12.69
C ALA A 172 16.63 -6.25 -13.46
N ALA A 173 16.73 -7.51 -13.88
CA ALA A 173 17.85 -8.01 -14.69
C ALA A 173 17.98 -7.38 -16.08
N THR A 174 16.88 -6.83 -16.61
CA THR A 174 16.84 -6.27 -17.97
C THR A 174 16.35 -4.82 -18.03
N ALA A 175 15.75 -4.32 -16.95
CA ALA A 175 15.26 -2.95 -16.85
C ALA A 175 16.40 -1.92 -16.70
N GLU A 176 16.08 -0.67 -17.02
CA GLU A 176 16.94 0.47 -16.68
C GLU A 176 17.04 0.62 -15.16
N TYR A 177 18.23 0.95 -14.65
CA TYR A 177 18.46 1.15 -13.23
C TYR A 177 17.52 2.18 -12.63
N ASP A 178 16.89 1.84 -11.52
CA ASP A 178 16.03 2.73 -10.75
C ASP A 178 16.51 2.83 -9.29
N PRO A 179 16.89 4.01 -8.79
CA PRO A 179 17.32 4.20 -7.41
C PRO A 179 16.21 4.05 -6.37
N VAL A 180 14.95 3.85 -6.79
CA VAL A 180 13.78 3.70 -5.92
C VAL A 180 13.12 2.32 -6.02
N TRP A 181 13.80 1.32 -6.59
CA TRP A 181 13.27 -0.04 -6.65
C TRP A 181 12.90 -0.61 -5.28
N LEU A 182 11.77 -1.31 -5.28
CA LEU A 182 11.31 -2.17 -4.21
C LEU A 182 11.03 -3.54 -4.80
N GLU A 183 11.84 -4.53 -4.48
CA GLU A 183 11.61 -5.90 -4.93
C GLU A 183 10.36 -6.49 -4.25
N MET A 184 9.66 -7.38 -4.95
CA MET A 184 8.40 -7.95 -4.49
C MET A 184 8.50 -8.65 -3.12
N ASN A 185 9.53 -9.47 -2.86
CA ASN A 185 9.70 -10.14 -1.57
C ASN A 185 10.02 -9.14 -0.44
N ASP A 186 10.75 -8.08 -0.75
CA ASP A 186 10.98 -6.98 0.19
C ASP A 186 9.66 -6.26 0.52
N ALA A 187 8.82 -5.99 -0.49
CA ALA A 187 7.50 -5.41 -0.27
C ALA A 187 6.64 -6.30 0.65
N ILE A 188 6.61 -7.61 0.40
CA ILE A 188 5.89 -8.59 1.24
C ILE A 188 6.41 -8.57 2.68
N ALA A 189 7.74 -8.52 2.88
CA ALA A 189 8.34 -8.44 4.20
C ALA A 189 7.89 -7.18 4.96
N ALA A 190 7.79 -6.04 4.27
CA ALA A 190 7.27 -4.80 4.85
C ALA A 190 5.80 -4.91 5.29
N PHE A 191 4.94 -5.53 4.48
CA PHE A 191 3.54 -5.76 4.87
C PHE A 191 3.42 -6.72 6.07
N LYS A 192 4.25 -7.78 6.12
CA LYS A 192 4.34 -8.68 7.27
C LYS A 192 4.71 -7.92 8.55
N GLY A 193 5.79 -7.14 8.51
CA GLY A 193 6.24 -6.34 9.64
C GLY A 193 5.22 -5.29 10.09
N ALA A 194 4.50 -4.69 9.14
CA ALA A 194 3.51 -3.66 9.41
C ALA A 194 2.33 -4.14 10.28
N LEU A 195 2.04 -5.45 10.30
CA LEU A 195 1.00 -6.05 11.16
C LEU A 195 1.24 -5.76 12.65
N THR A 196 2.50 -5.59 13.05
CA THR A 196 2.93 -5.37 14.44
C THR A 196 3.38 -3.94 14.73
N SER A 197 3.11 -2.96 13.84
CA SER A 197 3.58 -1.58 14.03
C SER A 197 3.15 -0.98 15.38
N PRO A 198 4.02 -0.25 16.09
CA PRO A 198 3.86 0.00 17.52
C PRO A 198 2.85 1.11 17.85
N SER A 199 2.57 2.02 16.92
CA SER A 199 1.82 3.24 17.22
C SER A 199 0.43 3.25 16.58
N GLN A 200 -0.33 4.28 16.94
CA GLN A 200 -1.61 4.59 16.33
C GLN A 200 -1.48 5.16 14.91
N TRP A 201 -0.40 5.91 14.65
CA TRP A 201 -0.07 6.44 13.34
C TRP A 201 1.42 6.22 13.10
N ASP A 202 1.73 5.32 12.17
CA ASP A 202 3.10 5.05 11.74
C ASP A 202 3.26 5.32 10.25
N ILE A 203 4.44 5.77 9.83
CA ILE A 203 4.75 6.01 8.43
C ILE A 203 6.18 5.59 8.09
N TYR A 204 6.30 4.74 7.08
CA TYR A 204 7.57 4.10 6.72
C TYR A 204 7.88 4.34 5.24
N HIS A 205 9.14 4.66 4.95
CA HIS A 205 9.69 4.52 3.60
C HIS A 205 10.08 3.05 3.40
N ILE A 206 9.55 2.45 2.34
CA ILE A 206 9.77 1.04 2.01
C ILE A 206 10.45 0.98 0.64
N GLN A 207 11.73 0.62 0.65
CA GLN A 207 12.58 0.49 -0.53
C GLN A 207 13.56 -0.66 -0.30
N SER A 208 13.93 -1.39 -1.35
CA SER A 208 15.07 -2.30 -1.28
C SER A 208 16.36 -1.54 -1.02
N GLU A 209 17.30 -2.15 -0.30
CA GLU A 209 18.56 -1.50 0.11
C GLU A 209 19.72 -1.95 -0.78
N PHE A 210 20.24 -1.02 -1.57
CA PHE A 210 21.38 -1.25 -2.45
C PHE A 210 22.18 0.05 -2.68
N PRO A 211 23.44 -0.02 -3.16
CA PRO A 211 24.22 1.18 -3.45
C PRO A 211 23.49 2.10 -4.43
N GLY A 212 23.23 3.35 -4.02
CA GLY A 212 22.47 4.33 -4.81
C GLY A 212 20.98 4.41 -4.47
N ALA A 213 20.51 3.62 -3.50
CA ALA A 213 19.19 3.76 -2.90
C ALA A 213 18.98 5.17 -2.33
N ARG A 214 17.85 5.81 -2.67
CA ARG A 214 17.60 7.22 -2.39
C ARG A 214 16.93 7.47 -1.04
N PHE A 215 16.08 6.57 -0.59
CA PHE A 215 15.24 6.78 0.59
C PHE A 215 15.78 6.07 1.83
N SER A 216 15.78 6.78 2.96
CA SER A 216 16.14 6.20 4.25
C SER A 216 15.06 5.24 4.71
N ILE A 217 15.41 3.98 4.95
CA ILE A 217 14.52 2.94 5.51
C ILE A 217 14.81 2.63 6.99
N HIS A 218 15.56 3.50 7.67
CA HIS A 218 16.03 3.27 9.03
C HIS A 218 14.90 3.00 10.03
N THR A 219 13.80 3.75 9.94
CA THR A 219 12.65 3.60 10.83
C THR A 219 11.94 2.27 10.60
N ALA A 220 11.78 1.88 9.33
CA ALA A 220 11.17 0.60 8.97
C ALA A 220 11.98 -0.59 9.51
N LYS A 221 13.32 -0.55 9.42
CA LYS A 221 14.21 -1.53 10.03
C LYS A 221 14.03 -1.62 11.56
N ALA A 222 13.92 -0.48 12.22
CA ALA A 222 13.88 -0.41 13.67
C ALA A 222 12.53 -0.84 14.26
N GLU A 223 11.42 -0.53 13.59
CA GLU A 223 10.09 -0.66 14.18
C GLU A 223 9.25 -1.81 13.62
N ILE A 224 9.50 -2.22 12.37
CA ILE A 224 8.76 -3.30 11.71
C ILE A 224 9.67 -4.41 11.17
N ASP A 225 10.92 -4.46 11.63
CA ASP A 225 11.93 -5.46 11.24
C ASP A 225 12.11 -5.61 9.72
N PHE A 226 11.96 -4.50 8.98
CA PHE A 226 12.06 -4.51 7.53
C PHE A 226 13.54 -4.61 7.09
N ASN A 227 13.98 -5.83 6.79
CA ASN A 227 15.35 -6.15 6.36
C ASN A 227 15.38 -6.58 4.89
N PRO A 228 15.41 -5.64 3.92
CA PRO A 228 15.39 -5.98 2.50
C PRO A 228 16.59 -6.83 2.10
N GLN A 229 16.37 -7.80 1.21
CA GLN A 229 17.37 -8.78 0.76
C GLN A 229 17.71 -8.63 -0.73
N PHE A 230 16.99 -7.80 -1.47
CA PHE A 230 17.23 -7.64 -2.89
C PHE A 230 18.61 -7.06 -3.20
N VAL A 231 19.31 -7.71 -4.13
CA VAL A 231 20.58 -7.24 -4.69
C VAL A 231 20.37 -7.00 -6.18
N PRO A 232 20.44 -5.74 -6.66
CA PRO A 232 20.28 -5.46 -8.07
C PRO A 232 21.42 -6.10 -8.88
N PRO A 233 21.16 -6.51 -10.14
CA PRO A 233 22.19 -7.07 -10.99
C PRO A 233 23.32 -6.05 -11.20
N SER A 234 24.57 -6.54 -11.16
CA SER A 234 25.73 -5.70 -11.46
C SER A 234 25.65 -5.19 -12.90
N LYS A 235 25.79 -3.87 -13.12
CA LYS A 235 25.98 -3.31 -14.46
C LYS A 235 27.17 -4.02 -15.12
N ALA A 236 26.91 -4.74 -16.21
CA ALA A 236 27.95 -5.30 -17.07
C ALA A 236 28.70 -4.19 -17.82
#